data_AF-A0A4R2C271-F1
#
_entry.id   AF-A0A4R2C271-F1
#
_cell.length_a   1.000
_cell.length_b   1.000
_cell.length_c   1.000
_cell.angle_alpha   90.00
_cell.angle_beta   90.00
_cell.angle_gamma   90.00
#
_symmetry.space_group_name_H-M   'P 1'
#
loop_
_entity.id
_entity.type
_entity.pdbx_description
1 polymer ?
#
loop_
_entity_poly.entity_id
_entity_poly.type
_entity_poly.pdbx_seq_one_letter_code
_entity_poly.pdbx_strand_id
1 'polypeptide(L)' 'MATIGTFTSTANGFTGTIKTLNLNVKARIERVDNPSDKGPHFRLYSGAVDYA' A
#
# COMPACT_ATOMS: atom_id res chain seq x y z
N MET A 1 11.79 4.92 -8.70
CA MET A 1 12.07 4.98 -7.25
C MET A 1 11.26 6.12 -6.67
N ALA A 2 10.37 5.87 -5.72
CA ALA A 2 9.48 6.91 -5.18
C ALA A 2 10.14 7.57 -3.95
N THR A 3 10.36 8.88 -4.01
CA THR A 3 10.82 9.68 -2.88
C THR A 3 9.66 9.93 -1.93
N ILE A 4 9.71 9.34 -0.72
CA ILE A 4 8.63 9.35 0.27
C ILE A 4 8.68 10.54 1.24
N GLY A 5 9.64 11.44 1.06
CA GLY A 5 9.89 12.58 1.93
C GLY A 5 11.25 13.22 1.64
N THR A 6 11.46 14.42 2.16
CA THR A 6 12.73 15.14 2.08
C THR A 6 13.20 15.51 3.49
N PHE A 7 14.50 15.36 3.72
CA PHE A 7 15.15 15.61 5.00
C PHE A 7 16.40 16.46 4.78
N THR A 8 16.66 17.36 5.72
CA THR A 8 17.87 18.19 5.79
C THR A 8 18.68 17.78 7.01
N SER A 9 20.00 17.60 6.81
CA SER A 9 20.93 17.32 7.91
C SER A 9 21.20 18.57 8.73
N THR A 10 21.29 18.42 10.05
CA THR A 10 21.59 19.44 11.05
C THR A 10 22.67 18.91 11.99
N ALA A 11 23.22 19.77 12.85
CA ALA A 11 24.25 19.39 13.81
C ALA A 11 23.84 18.24 14.77
N ASN A 12 22.53 18.12 15.05
CA ASN A 12 21.99 17.18 16.03
C ASN A 12 21.11 16.08 15.39
N GLY A 13 21.04 15.98 14.06
CA GLY A 13 20.22 14.99 13.36
C GLY A 13 19.58 15.49 12.07
N PHE A 14 18.47 14.89 11.64
CA PHE A 14 17.76 15.24 10.41
C PHE A 14 16.36 15.76 10.70
N THR A 15 15.98 16.86 10.06
CA THR A 15 14.62 17.42 10.11
C THR A 15 14.01 17.39 8.71
N GLY A 16 12.74 16.98 8.59
CA GLY A 16 12.11 16.82 7.29
C GLY A 16 10.66 16.41 7.38
N THR A 17 10.05 16.20 6.22
CA THR A 17 8.65 15.74 6.12
C THR A 17 8.59 14.43 5.37
N ILE A 18 7.88 13.46 5.95
CA ILE A 18 7.53 12.20 5.29
C ILE A 18 6.12 12.37 4.74
N LYS A 19 5.95 12.22 3.43
CA LYS A 19 4.65 12.23 2.76
C LYS A 19 4.52 10.95 1.96
N THR A 20 4.21 9.86 2.67
CA THR A 20 3.86 8.57 2.07
C THR A 20 2.35 8.54 1.86
N LEU A 21 1.86 7.88 0.82
CA LEU A 21 0.42 7.62 0.67
C LEU A 21 -0.01 6.67 1.80
N ASN A 22 -0.57 7.22 2.87
CA ASN A 22 -1.15 6.44 3.95
C ASN A 22 -2.56 6.00 3.52
N LEU A 23 -2.70 4.80 2.95
CA LEU A 23 -3.99 4.24 2.55
C LEU A 23 -4.65 3.56 3.75
N ASN A 24 -5.36 4.34 4.57
CA ASN A 24 -6.14 3.82 5.69
C ASN A 24 -7.56 3.45 5.22
N VAL A 25 -7.73 2.25 4.67
CA VAL A 25 -9.02 1.73 4.22
C VAL A 25 -9.35 0.39 4.89
N LYS A 26 -10.62 0.17 5.23
CA LYS A 26 -11.08 -1.16 5.62
C LYS A 26 -11.05 -2.06 4.39
N ALA A 27 -10.31 -3.16 4.49
CA ALA A 27 -10.18 -4.13 3.43
C ALA A 27 -10.45 -5.55 3.92
N ARG A 28 -10.90 -6.41 3.02
CA ARG A 28 -11.12 -7.84 3.25
C ARG A 28 -10.29 -8.64 2.27
N ILE A 29 -9.59 -9.64 2.77
CA ILE A 29 -8.81 -10.58 1.96
C ILE A 29 -9.54 -11.92 1.93
N GLU A 30 -9.82 -12.44 0.73
CA GLU A 30 -10.44 -13.75 0.53
C GLU A 30 -9.56 -14.65 -0.32
N ARG A 31 -9.60 -15.95 -0.07
CA ARG A 31 -9.00 -16.93 -0.98
C ARG A 31 -9.81 -17.02 -2.27
N VAL A 32 -9.11 -17.26 -3.36
CA VAL A 32 -9.75 -17.62 -4.63
C VAL A 32 -10.17 -19.09 -4.55
N ASP A 33 -11.43 -19.38 -4.86
CA ASP A 33 -11.99 -20.73 -4.75
C ASP A 33 -11.31 -21.75 -5.68
N ASN A 34 -10.85 -21.31 -6.85
CA ASN A 34 -10.10 -22.14 -7.80
C ASN A 34 -8.87 -21.38 -8.33
N PRO A 35 -7.78 -21.33 -7.56
CA PRO A 35 -6.58 -20.63 -7.98
C PRO A 35 -5.91 -21.38 -9.15
N SER A 36 -5.51 -20.65 -10.18
CA SER A 36 -4.66 -21.17 -11.24
C SER A 36 -3.19 -21.15 -10.80
N ASP A 37 -2.37 -22.08 -11.29
CA ASP A 37 -0.92 -22.14 -11.02
C ASP A 37 -0.18 -20.82 -11.31
N LYS A 38 -0.68 -20.01 -12.24
CA LYS A 38 -0.09 -18.72 -12.61
C LYS A 38 -0.92 -17.51 -12.12
N GLY A 39 -1.97 -17.77 -11.34
CA GLY A 39 -2.91 -16.76 -10.88
C GLY A 39 -2.69 -16.33 -9.42
N PRO A 40 -3.32 -15.23 -8.99
CA PRO A 40 -3.30 -14.81 -7.60
C PRO A 40 -4.13 -15.76 -6.74
N HIS A 41 -3.60 -16.13 -5.56
CA HIS A 41 -4.27 -17.01 -4.60
C HIS A 41 -5.29 -16.28 -3.72
N PHE A 42 -5.22 -14.95 -3.65
CA PHE A 42 -6.06 -14.12 -2.79
C PHE A 42 -6.56 -12.89 -3.52
N ARG A 43 -7.78 -12.47 -3.19
CA ARG A 43 -8.39 -11.22 -3.65
C ARG A 43 -8.52 -10.23 -2.49
N LEU A 44 -8.15 -8.98 -2.76
CA LEU A 44 -8.29 -7.87 -1.82
C LEU A 44 -9.48 -7.01 -2.25
N TYR A 45 -10.43 -6.85 -1.34
CA TYR A 45 -11.60 -6.00 -1.52
C TYR A 45 -11.48 -4.79 -0.60
N SER A 46 -11.69 -3.58 -1.11
CA SER A 46 -11.77 -2.36 -0.31
C SER A 46 -12.82 -1.42 -0.91
N GLY A 47 -13.72 -0.89 -0.07
CA GLY A 47 -14.86 -0.10 -0.54
C GLY A 47 -15.84 -0.87 -1.44
N ALA A 48 -16.73 -0.16 -2.12
CA ALA A 48 -17.72 -0.71 -3.06
C ALA A 48 -17.17 -0.73 -4.51
N VAL A 49 -15.97 -1.28 -4.70
CA VAL A 49 -15.34 -1.30 -6.02
C VAL A 49 -15.38 -2.73 -6.57
N ASP A 50 -16.42 -3.02 -7.34
CA ASP A 50 -16.38 -4.01 -8.41
C ASP A 50 -15.60 -3.38 -9.58
N TYR A 51 -14.49 -3.99 -9.98
CA TYR A 51 -13.88 -3.69 -11.27
C TYR A 51 -14.23 -4.82 -12.23
N ALA A 52 -15.06 -4.48 -13.21
CA ALA A 52 -15.44 -5.33 -14.34
C ALA A 52 -14.26 -5.60 -15.27
#